data_AF-A0AAW2Z769-F1
#
_entry.id   AF-A0AAW2Z769-F1
#
_cell.length_a   1.000
_cell.length_b   1.000
_cell.length_c   1.000
_cell.angle_alpha   90.00
_cell.angle_beta   90.00
_cell.angle_gamma   90.00
#
_symmetry.space_group_name_H-M   'P 1'
#
loop_
_entity.id
_entity.type
_entity.pdbx_description
1 polymer ?
#
loop_
_entity_poly.entity_id
_entity_poly.type
_entity_poly.pdbx_seq_one_letter_code
_entity_poly.pdbx_strand_id
1 'polypeptide(L)'
;MTSRPMPVIKISRDTIIDFNHHLRCIGFVDENIPKFVEKYFIQAKRGQSETEFVTLLQSNRNIWAISHAPVSLELLCYSWLKKKVQGQSTISSLYTDVVKNIFSTLFEKKKGSE
;
A
#
# COMPACT_ATOMS: atom_id res chain seq x y z
N MET A 1 19.41 -8.62 9.00
CA MET A 1 19.66 -7.59 7.97
C MET A 1 18.54 -7.65 6.94
N THR A 2 17.99 -6.52 6.51
CA THR A 2 17.02 -6.47 5.39
C THR A 2 17.69 -5.80 4.19
N SER A 3 17.37 -6.26 2.99
CA SER A 3 17.89 -5.68 1.75
C SER A 3 16.87 -5.86 0.63
N ARG A 4 17.03 -5.08 -0.44
CA ARG A 4 16.33 -5.38 -1.70
C ARG A 4 16.92 -6.68 -2.28
N PRO A 5 16.11 -7.49 -2.99
CA PRO A 5 16.64 -8.66 -3.68
C PRO A 5 17.67 -8.20 -4.71
N MET A 6 18.93 -8.47 -4.42
CA MET A 6 20.07 -8.23 -5.29
C MET A 6 20.69 -9.58 -5.63
N PRO A 7 21.24 -9.78 -6.84
CA PRO A 7 21.91 -11.03 -7.20
C PRO A 7 23.14 -11.32 -6.32
N VAL A 8 23.75 -10.29 -5.72
CA VAL A 8 24.84 -10.42 -4.73
C VAL A 8 24.64 -9.38 -3.63
N ILE A 9 24.66 -9.82 -2.37
CA ILE A 9 24.66 -8.90 -1.21
C ILE A 9 26.10 -8.39 -1.02
N LYS A 10 26.44 -7.26 -1.64
CA LYS A 10 27.69 -6.53 -1.36
C LYS A 10 27.40 -5.43 -0.35
N ILE A 11 27.95 -5.57 0.86
CA ILE A 11 27.77 -4.59 1.94
C ILE A 11 28.86 -3.50 1.87
N SER A 12 30.01 -3.83 1.26
CA SER A 12 31.09 -2.91 0.88
C SER A 12 31.73 -3.38 -0.44
N ARG A 13 32.71 -2.63 -0.99
CA ARG A 13 33.41 -3.00 -2.24
C ARG A 13 34.12 -4.37 -2.15
N ASP A 14 34.57 -4.77 -0.95
CA ASP A 14 35.47 -5.91 -0.76
C ASP A 14 35.03 -6.91 0.33
N THR A 15 33.87 -6.71 0.98
CA THR A 15 33.38 -7.62 2.04
C THR A 15 32.11 -8.35 1.60
N ILE A 16 32.24 -9.66 1.44
CA ILE A 16 31.12 -10.60 1.26
C ILE A 16 30.74 -11.12 2.64
N ILE A 17 29.50 -10.89 3.06
CA ILE A 17 28.94 -11.51 4.27
C ILE A 17 28.04 -12.65 3.82
N ASP A 18 28.40 -13.86 4.23
CA ASP A 18 27.57 -15.05 4.06
C ASP A 18 26.59 -15.15 5.24
N PHE A 19 25.32 -15.40 4.93
CA PHE A 19 24.27 -15.54 5.94
C PHE A 19 23.80 -16.98 5.97
N ASN A 20 23.84 -17.59 7.16
CA ASN A 20 23.35 -18.96 7.35
C ASN A 20 21.85 -19.12 7.04
N HIS A 21 21.09 -18.01 7.03
CA HIS A 21 19.65 -18.01 6.74
C HIS A 21 19.26 -16.83 5.85
N HIS A 22 18.55 -17.16 4.77
CA HIS A 22 17.95 -16.18 3.86
C HIS A 22 16.43 -16.31 3.93
N LEU A 23 15.77 -15.21 4.32
CA LEU A 23 14.32 -15.10 4.34
C LEU A 23 13.87 -14.10 3.28
N ARG A 24 12.79 -14.43 2.57
CA ARG A 24 12.18 -13.57 1.55
C ARG A 24 10.87 -13.00 2.06
N CYS A 25 10.73 -11.68 2.03
CA CYS A 25 9.43 -11.04 2.19
C CYS A 25 8.65 -11.18 0.89
N ILE A 26 7.55 -11.95 0.91
CA ILE A 26 6.70 -12.22 -0.25
C ILE A 26 5.45 -11.33 -0.32
N GLY A 27 5.26 -10.47 0.68
CA GLY A 27 4.05 -9.67 0.83
C GLY A 27 2.94 -10.41 1.57
N PHE A 28 1.71 -9.95 1.37
CA PHE A 28 0.51 -10.51 1.95
C PHE A 28 -0.01 -11.70 1.13
N VAL A 29 -0.51 -12.71 1.83
CA VAL A 29 -1.40 -13.73 1.25
C VAL A 29 -2.86 -13.26 1.33
N ASP A 30 -3.76 -13.93 0.61
CA ASP A 30 -5.18 -13.54 0.50
C ASP A 30 -5.83 -13.26 1.88
N GLU A 31 -5.56 -14.11 2.86
CA GLU A 31 -6.10 -14.02 4.22
C GLU A 31 -5.62 -12.79 4.99
N ASN A 32 -4.49 -12.20 4.61
CA ASN A 32 -3.97 -11.00 5.25
C ASN A 32 -4.70 -9.75 4.79
N ILE A 33 -5.20 -9.73 3.55
CA ILE A 33 -5.79 -8.53 2.94
C ILE A 33 -7.04 -8.07 3.72
N PRO A 34 -8.07 -8.90 3.96
CA PRO A 34 -9.23 -8.48 4.75
C PRO A 34 -8.87 -8.06 6.17
N LYS A 35 -7.97 -8.79 6.84
CA LYS A 35 -7.51 -8.50 8.20
C LYS A 35 -6.80 -7.15 8.29
N PHE A 36 -6.02 -6.81 7.26
CA PHE A 36 -5.35 -5.52 7.19
C PHE A 36 -6.36 -4.39 6.98
N VAL A 37 -7.28 -4.55 6.03
CA VAL A 37 -8.32 -3.57 5.72
C VAL A 37 -9.17 -3.26 6.95
N GLU A 38 -9.66 -4.29 7.64
CA GLU A 38 -10.43 -4.15 8.88
C GLU A 38 -9.68 -3.32 9.92
N LYS A 39 -8.43 -3.68 10.22
CA LYS A 39 -7.59 -2.95 11.18
C LYS A 39 -7.38 -1.50 10.78
N TYR A 40 -7.14 -1.23 9.49
CA TYR A 40 -6.94 0.12 8.98
C TYR A 40 -8.19 1.00 9.17
N PHE A 41 -9.37 0.47 8.86
CA PHE A 41 -10.62 1.22 8.93
C PHE A 41 -11.05 1.51 10.38
N ILE A 42 -10.86 0.54 11.27
CA ILE A 42 -11.04 0.73 12.73
C ILE A 42 -10.18 1.89 13.23
N GLN A 43 -8.89 1.91 12.85
CA GLN A 43 -7.96 2.96 13.26
C GLN A 43 -8.31 4.33 12.66
N ALA A 44 -8.79 4.36 11.42
CA ALA A 44 -9.17 5.58 10.73
C ALA A 44 -10.45 6.23 11.27
N LYS A 45 -11.24 5.53 12.10
CA LYS A 45 -12.54 5.97 12.64
C LYS A 45 -13.50 6.49 11.55
N ARG A 46 -13.40 5.96 10.34
CA ARG A 46 -14.30 6.31 9.23
C ARG A 46 -15.28 5.17 9.06
N GLY A 47 -16.57 5.43 9.32
CA GLY A 47 -17.66 4.46 9.16
C GLY A 47 -17.99 4.11 7.70
N GLN A 48 -16.97 3.97 6.85
CA GLN A 48 -17.11 3.40 5.52
C GLN A 48 -17.09 1.88 5.64
N SER A 49 -17.84 1.19 4.79
CA SER A 49 -17.90 -0.26 4.79
C SER A 49 -16.59 -0.87 4.28
N GLU A 50 -15.79 -1.38 5.21
CA GLU A 50 -14.60 -2.19 4.91
C GLU A 50 -14.95 -3.41 4.05
N THR A 51 -16.15 -3.96 4.25
CA THR A 51 -16.68 -5.11 3.50
C THR A 51 -16.91 -4.79 2.02
N GLU A 52 -17.46 -3.61 1.71
CA GLU A 52 -17.62 -3.14 0.32
C GLU A 52 -16.26 -2.97 -0.36
N PHE A 53 -15.29 -2.42 0.37
CA PHE A 53 -13.95 -2.22 -0.16
C PHE A 53 -13.27 -3.57 -0.48
N VAL A 54 -13.31 -4.53 0.44
CA VAL A 54 -12.75 -5.89 0.20
C VAL A 54 -13.43 -6.54 -1.01
N THR A 55 -14.75 -6.42 -1.13
CA THR A 55 -15.50 -6.94 -2.28
C THR A 55 -15.03 -6.30 -3.58
N LEU A 56 -14.80 -4.98 -3.58
CA LEU A 56 -14.25 -4.27 -4.74
C LEU A 56 -12.84 -4.76 -5.09
N LEU A 57 -11.96 -4.95 -4.09
CA LEU A 57 -10.61 -5.49 -4.33
C LEU A 57 -10.69 -6.86 -5.01
N GLN A 58 -11.53 -7.76 -4.52
CA GLN A 58 -11.69 -9.12 -5.04
C GLN A 58 -12.34 -9.14 -6.43
N SER A 59 -13.25 -8.20 -6.71
CA SER A 59 -13.94 -8.10 -8.01
C SER A 59 -13.02 -7.68 -9.17
N ASN A 60 -11.87 -7.07 -8.87
CA ASN A 60 -10.91 -6.63 -9.87
C ASN A 60 -9.56 -7.32 -9.67
N ARG A 61 -9.24 -8.26 -10.57
CA ARG A 61 -7.98 -9.03 -10.53
C ARG A 61 -6.71 -8.17 -10.47
N ASN A 62 -6.68 -7.03 -11.16
CA ASN A 62 -5.49 -6.16 -11.17
C ASN A 62 -5.30 -5.48 -9.82
N ILE A 63 -6.40 -4.97 -9.24
CA ILE A 63 -6.38 -4.34 -7.92
C ILE A 63 -6.11 -5.40 -6.83
N TRP A 64 -6.69 -6.59 -6.96
CA TRP A 64 -6.39 -7.73 -6.09
C TRP A 64 -4.90 -8.07 -6.09
N ALA A 65 -4.31 -8.23 -7.27
CA ALA A 65 -2.88 -8.52 -7.42
C ALA A 65 -1.99 -7.45 -6.75
N ILE A 66 -2.34 -6.18 -6.91
CA ILE A 66 -1.62 -5.06 -6.30
C ILE A 66 -1.74 -5.07 -4.76
N SER A 67 -2.87 -5.52 -4.23
CA SER A 67 -3.18 -5.54 -2.78
C SER A 67 -2.30 -6.51 -1.99
N HIS A 68 -1.63 -7.46 -2.66
CA HIS A 68 -0.66 -8.34 -2.00
C HIS A 68 0.62 -7.62 -1.56
N ALA A 69 0.91 -6.43 -2.10
CA ALA A 69 1.98 -5.59 -1.58
C ALA A 69 1.43 -4.71 -0.44
N PRO A 70 1.94 -4.82 0.81
CA PRO A 70 1.39 -4.12 1.97
C PRO A 70 1.27 -2.59 1.78
N VAL A 71 2.30 -1.97 1.21
CA VAL A 71 2.30 -0.52 0.92
C VAL A 71 1.20 -0.17 -0.08
N SER A 72 1.03 -0.96 -1.13
CA SER A 72 0.00 -0.71 -2.12
C SER A 72 -1.40 -0.85 -1.54
N LEU A 73 -1.64 -1.84 -0.68
CA LEU A 73 -2.92 -1.99 0.02
C LEU A 73 -3.22 -0.80 0.93
N GLU A 74 -2.23 -0.31 1.67
CA GLU A 74 -2.38 0.89 2.50
C GLU A 74 -2.78 2.12 1.68
N LEU A 75 -2.16 2.31 0.51
CA LEU A 75 -2.48 3.39 -0.41
C LEU A 75 -3.90 3.25 -1.01
N LEU A 76 -4.33 2.02 -1.30
CA LEU A 76 -5.69 1.74 -1.75
C LEU A 76 -6.71 2.05 -0.65
N CYS A 77 -6.44 1.65 0.61
CA CYS A 77 -7.27 2.00 1.76
C CYS A 77 -7.39 3.53 1.92
N TYR A 78 -6.26 4.23 1.89
CA TYR A 78 -6.23 5.70 1.96
C TYR A 78 -7.08 6.35 0.85
N SER A 79 -6.94 5.84 -0.37
CA SER A 79 -7.66 6.35 -1.54
C SER A 79 -9.17 6.05 -1.47
N TRP A 80 -9.55 4.89 -0.92
CA TRP A 80 -10.94 4.51 -0.69
C TRP A 80 -11.62 5.44 0.32
N LEU A 81 -10.93 5.72 1.43
CA LEU A 81 -11.39 6.67 2.45
C LEU A 81 -11.61 8.09 1.92
N LYS A 82 -11.00 8.42 0.77
CA LYS A 82 -11.16 9.69 0.07
C LYS A 82 -12.16 9.62 -1.10
N LYS A 83 -12.86 8.49 -1.28
CA LYS A 83 -13.84 8.21 -2.35
C LYS A 83 -13.24 8.29 -3.77
N LYS A 84 -11.98 7.89 -3.96
CA LYS A 84 -11.27 8.04 -5.25
C LYS A 84 -10.84 6.74 -5.93
N VAL A 85 -11.03 5.58 -5.31
CA VAL A 85 -10.75 4.31 -6.00
C VAL A 85 -11.85 4.08 -7.04
N GLN A 86 -11.52 4.29 -8.31
CA GLN A 86 -12.35 3.87 -9.44
C GLN A 86 -11.87 2.52 -9.95
N GLY A 87 -12.81 1.68 -10.39
CA GLY A 87 -12.65 0.24 -10.62
C GLY A 87 -11.63 -0.21 -11.68
N GLN A 88 -10.71 0.65 -12.14
CA GLN A 88 -9.52 0.28 -12.91
C GLN A 88 -8.33 1.09 -12.38
N SER A 89 -7.39 0.43 -11.70
CA SER A 89 -6.19 1.10 -11.18
C SER A 89 -4.93 0.30 -11.51
N THR A 90 -3.97 1.00 -12.12
CA THR A 90 -2.57 0.57 -12.17
C THR A 90 -1.86 1.07 -10.92
N ILE A 91 -0.68 0.52 -10.63
CA ILE A 91 0.11 1.04 -9.51
C ILE A 91 0.49 2.51 -9.72
N SER A 92 0.84 2.91 -10.94
CA SER A 92 1.21 4.29 -11.28
C SER A 92 0.04 5.27 -11.12
N SER A 93 -1.18 4.87 -11.50
CA SER A 93 -2.37 5.70 -11.29
C SER A 93 -2.68 5.86 -9.80
N LEU A 94 -2.56 4.78 -9.02
CA LEU A 94 -2.70 4.83 -7.56
C LEU A 94 -1.71 5.82 -6.93
N TYR A 95 -0.43 5.75 -7.27
CA TYR A 95 0.58 6.70 -6.76
C TYR A 95 0.26 8.14 -7.19
N THR A 96 -0.16 8.34 -8.44
CA THR A 96 -0.54 9.67 -8.95
C THR A 96 -1.69 10.27 -8.14
N ASP A 97 -2.71 9.48 -7.83
CA ASP A 97 -3.88 9.95 -7.07
C ASP A 97 -3.53 10.26 -5.61
N VAL A 98 -2.69 9.44 -4.98
CA VAL A 98 -2.19 9.70 -3.63
C VAL A 98 -1.39 11.01 -3.60
N VAL A 99 -0.46 11.20 -4.54
CA VAL A 99 0.35 12.43 -4.62
C VAL A 99 -0.55 13.66 -4.80
N LYS A 100 -1.51 13.61 -5.73
CA LYS A 100 -2.49 14.69 -5.92
C LYS A 100 -3.26 15.01 -4.63
N ASN A 101 -3.64 14.00 -3.85
CA ASN A 101 -4.35 14.18 -2.59
C ASN A 101 -3.49 14.80 -1.48
N ILE A 102 -2.22 14.40 -1.40
CA ILE A 102 -1.27 14.99 -0.45
C ILE A 102 -1.12 16.48 -0.77
N PHE A 103 -0.90 16.82 -2.04
CA PHE A 103 -0.80 18.22 -2.46
C PHE A 103 -2.08 19.01 -2.15
N SER A 104 -3.26 18.52 -2.51
CA SER A 104 -4.51 19.24 -2.25
C SER A 104 -4.71 19.50 -0.74
N THR A 105 -4.42 18.51 0.10
CA THR A 105 -4.56 18.65 1.56
C THR A 105 -3.57 19.66 2.14
N LEU A 106 -2.34 19.70 1.63
CA LEU A 106 -1.33 20.68 2.08
C LEU A 106 -1.66 22.10 1.64
N PHE A 107 -2.14 22.27 0.40
CA PHE A 107 -2.52 23.60 -0.12
C PHE A 107 -3.80 24.14 0.52
N GLU A 108 -4.80 23.31 0.81
CA GLU A 108 -5.98 23.71 1.57
C GLU A 108 -5.61 24.15 2.99
N LYS A 109 -4.70 23.42 3.65
CA LYS A 109 -4.22 23.78 4.99
C LYS A 109 -3.44 25.11 4.99
N LYS A 110 -2.79 25.46 3.88
CA LYS A 110 -2.07 26.74 3.74
C LYS A 110 -3.00 27.95 3.58
N LYS A 111 -4.22 27.76 3.03
CA LYS A 111 -5.24 28.82 2.91
C LYS A 111 -6.01 29.10 4.21
N GLY A 112 -5.97 28.22 5.20
CA GLY A 112 -6.65 28.38 6.48
C GLY A 112 -5.76 28.89 7.63
N SER A 113 -4.58 29.45 7.33
CA SER A 113 -3.64 30.00 8.30
C SER A 113 -3.20 31.44 7.98
N GLU A 114 -3.94 32.13 7.10
CA GLU A 114 -3.94 33.59 6.91
C GLU A 114 -5.27 34.15 7.42
#